data_AF-A0A447MZ78-F1
#
_entry.id   AF-A0A447MZ78-F1
#
_cell.length_a   1.000
_cell.length_b   1.000
_cell.length_c   1.000
_cell.angle_alpha   90.00
_cell.angle_beta   90.00
_cell.angle_gamma   90.00
#
_symmetry.space_group_name_H-M   'P 1'
#
loop_
_entity.id
_entity.type
_entity.pdbx_description
1 polymer ?
#
loop_
_entity_poly.entity_id
_entity_poly.type
_entity_poly.pdbx_seq_one_letter_code
_entity_poly.pdbx_strand_id
1 'polypeptide(L)'
;MTSQNYTAIDPTYGTLDDFDELVAQAKARGIRIILDMVFNHTSTQHAWFREALNKESPYRQFYIWRDGTPDVCPNNWQSKFGGSAWRWHSQSEQYYLHLFAPEQADLNWENPAVRAELKKVCEFWADRGVDGLRLDVVNLIAKDQDFPDDPTGDGRRFYTDGPRAHTFLREMNRDVFTPRNLMTVGEMSSYHAGKLPAICRA
;
A
#
# COMPACT_ATOMS: atom_id res chain seq x y z
N MET A 1 -0.44 -14.65 -0.24
CA MET A 1 0.58 -13.59 -0.27
C MET A 1 0.54 -12.87 1.06
N THR A 2 1.69 -12.53 1.65
CA THR A 2 1.74 -11.74 2.90
C THR A 2 2.27 -10.35 2.60
N SER A 3 1.91 -9.36 3.42
CA SER A 3 2.52 -8.03 3.36
C SER A 3 3.99 -7.99 3.81
N GLN A 4 4.58 -9.15 4.14
CA GLN A 4 6.01 -9.32 4.45
C GLN A 4 6.84 -9.62 3.19
N ASN A 5 6.23 -10.23 2.16
CA ASN A 5 6.85 -10.48 0.87
C ASN A 5 5.77 -10.60 -0.22
N TYR A 6 5.68 -9.58 -1.08
CA TYR A 6 4.68 -9.51 -2.13
C TYR A 6 4.80 -10.59 -3.20
N THR A 7 5.97 -11.21 -3.38
CA THR A 7 6.19 -12.20 -4.45
C THR A 7 6.33 -13.62 -3.90
N ALA A 8 5.81 -13.86 -2.70
CA ALA A 8 5.78 -15.17 -2.07
C ALA A 8 4.36 -15.55 -1.62
N ILE A 9 4.09 -16.85 -1.64
CA ILE A 9 2.90 -17.44 -1.03
C ILE A 9 3.19 -17.66 0.47
N ASP A 10 2.17 -17.46 1.31
CA ASP A 10 2.31 -17.82 2.72
C ASP A 10 2.46 -19.34 2.80
N PRO A 11 3.49 -19.88 3.47
CA PRO A 11 3.71 -21.33 3.54
C PRO A 11 2.52 -22.12 4.08
N THR A 12 1.63 -21.49 4.84
CA THR A 12 0.38 -22.10 5.34
C THR A 12 -0.59 -22.44 4.21
N TYR A 13 -0.51 -21.73 3.08
CA TYR A 13 -1.36 -21.93 1.90
C TYR A 13 -0.69 -22.73 0.77
N GLY A 14 0.62 -22.98 0.86
CA GLY A 14 1.38 -23.76 -0.13
C GLY A 14 2.56 -23.00 -0.73
N THR A 15 2.93 -23.40 -1.94
CA THR A 15 4.10 -22.91 -2.68
C THR A 15 3.70 -22.08 -3.91
N LEU A 16 4.68 -21.49 -4.60
CA LEU A 16 4.42 -20.87 -5.92
C LEU A 16 4.01 -21.90 -6.97
N ASP A 17 4.53 -23.13 -6.91
CA ASP A 17 4.16 -24.20 -7.84
C ASP A 17 2.68 -24.59 -7.65
N ASP A 18 2.21 -24.66 -6.40
CA ASP A 18 0.79 -24.89 -6.09
C ASP A 18 -0.10 -23.75 -6.63
N PHE A 19 0.40 -22.51 -6.57
CA PHE A 19 -0.29 -21.36 -7.13
C PHE A 19 -0.36 -21.41 -8.67
N ASP A 20 0.74 -21.75 -9.32
CA ASP A 20 0.80 -21.87 -10.79
C ASP A 20 -0.12 -23.00 -11.27
N GLU A 21 -0.20 -24.11 -10.54
CA GLU A 21 -1.17 -25.19 -10.79
C GLU A 21 -2.62 -24.71 -10.58
N LEU A 22 -2.90 -23.95 -9.51
CA LEU A 22 -4.22 -23.34 -9.30
C LEU A 22 -4.64 -22.46 -10.49
N VAL A 23 -3.73 -21.61 -10.98
CA VAL A 23 -3.99 -20.76 -12.15
C VAL A 23 -4.26 -21.61 -13.39
N ALA A 24 -3.44 -22.63 -13.65
CA ALA A 24 -3.62 -23.52 -14.79
C ALA A 24 -4.98 -24.24 -14.76
N GLN A 25 -5.37 -24.78 -13.60
CA GLN A 25 -6.64 -25.48 -13.42
C GLN A 25 -7.85 -24.54 -13.49
N ALA A 26 -7.76 -23.32 -12.97
CA ALA A 26 -8.80 -22.31 -13.10
C ALA A 26 -9.02 -21.93 -14.57
N LYS A 27 -7.93 -21.67 -15.30
CA LYS A 27 -7.97 -21.33 -16.71
C LYS A 27 -8.57 -22.43 -17.57
N ALA A 28 -8.22 -23.69 -17.32
CA ALA A 28 -8.80 -24.85 -18.01
C ALA A 28 -10.33 -24.95 -17.83
N ARG A 29 -10.87 -24.33 -16.79
CA ARG A 29 -12.31 -24.29 -16.45
C ARG A 29 -12.97 -22.96 -16.82
N GLY A 30 -12.26 -22.04 -17.47
CA GLY A 30 -12.78 -20.71 -17.80
C GLY A 30 -13.00 -19.81 -16.59
N ILE A 31 -12.33 -20.10 -15.46
CA ILE A 31 -12.37 -19.30 -14.23
C ILE A 31 -11.18 -18.34 -14.24
N ARG A 32 -11.44 -17.06 -13.94
CA ARG A 32 -10.41 -16.03 -13.80
C ARG A 32 -9.99 -15.89 -12.34
N ILE A 33 -8.71 -15.59 -12.12
CA ILE A 33 -8.17 -15.38 -10.78
C ILE A 33 -7.87 -13.91 -10.56
N ILE A 34 -8.38 -13.37 -9.45
CA ILE A 34 -7.99 -12.06 -8.94
C ILE A 34 -7.28 -12.20 -7.60
N LEU A 35 -6.29 -11.36 -7.36
CA LEU A 35 -5.54 -11.33 -6.10
C LEU A 35 -5.81 -10.05 -5.32
N ASP A 36 -5.84 -10.17 -4.00
CA ASP A 36 -5.83 -9.02 -3.10
C ASP A 36 -4.44 -8.40 -3.03
N MET A 37 -4.35 -7.08 -3.26
CA MET A 37 -3.11 -6.30 -3.28
C MET A 37 -3.22 -5.14 -2.30
N VAL A 38 -2.49 -5.27 -1.20
CA VAL A 38 -2.41 -4.26 -0.13
C VAL A 38 -1.18 -3.40 -0.36
N PHE A 39 -1.33 -2.27 -1.07
CA PHE A 39 -0.20 -1.39 -1.40
C PHE A 39 -0.14 -0.09 -0.59
N ASN A 40 -1.07 0.13 0.34
CA ASN A 40 -0.98 1.29 1.23
C ASN A 40 0.17 1.15 2.26
N HIS A 41 0.42 -0.06 2.73
CA HIS A 41 1.42 -0.35 3.76
C HIS A 41 2.05 -1.73 3.55
N THR A 42 3.21 -1.97 4.15
CA THR A 42 3.76 -3.32 4.30
C THR A 42 3.82 -3.72 5.77
N SER A 43 4.07 -4.99 6.04
CA SER A 43 4.51 -5.39 7.37
C SER A 43 5.83 -4.71 7.73
N THR A 44 6.06 -4.39 9.01
CA THR A 44 7.38 -3.99 9.53
C THR A 44 8.42 -5.11 9.46
N GLN A 45 7.99 -6.35 9.19
CA GLN A 45 8.91 -7.47 8.88
C GLN A 45 9.33 -7.50 7.41
N HIS A 46 8.71 -6.70 6.53
CA HIS A 46 9.07 -6.61 5.11
C HIS A 46 10.51 -6.14 4.95
N ALA A 47 11.25 -6.72 4.01
CA ALA A 47 12.66 -6.41 3.78
C ALA A 47 12.90 -4.90 3.61
N TRP A 48 12.05 -4.23 2.82
CA TRP A 48 12.09 -2.77 2.65
C TRP A 48 12.02 -2.01 3.99
N PHE A 49 11.12 -2.38 4.92
CA PHE A 49 11.00 -1.68 6.19
C PHE A 49 12.21 -1.93 7.08
N ARG A 50 12.70 -3.17 7.12
CA ARG A 50 13.91 -3.53 7.88
C ARG A 50 15.12 -2.73 7.41
N GLU A 51 15.29 -2.60 6.10
CA GLU A 51 16.33 -1.75 5.50
C GLU A 51 16.11 -0.27 5.82
N ALA A 52 14.85 0.20 5.80
CA ALA A 52 14.49 1.57 6.12
C ALA A 52 14.75 1.98 7.58
N LEU A 53 15.03 1.03 8.49
CA LEU A 53 15.45 1.35 9.86
C LEU A 53 16.81 2.07 9.89
N ASN A 54 17.66 1.82 8.89
CA ASN A 54 18.89 2.57 8.67
C ASN A 54 18.60 3.88 7.90
N LYS A 55 18.94 5.02 8.48
CA LYS A 55 18.72 6.35 7.86
C LYS A 55 19.46 6.53 6.52
N GLU A 56 20.60 5.88 6.37
CA GLU A 56 21.42 5.96 5.16
C GLU A 56 20.97 4.98 4.05
N SER A 57 20.03 4.08 4.36
CA SER A 57 19.54 3.12 3.38
C SER A 57 18.74 3.81 2.27
N PRO A 58 18.89 3.42 1.00
CA PRO A 58 18.00 3.90 -0.06
C PRO A 58 16.53 3.56 0.20
N TYR A 59 16.25 2.51 0.98
CA TYR A 59 14.90 2.14 1.40
C TYR A 59 14.33 3.05 2.48
N ARG A 60 15.11 3.94 3.10
CA ARG A 60 14.60 4.90 4.10
C ARG A 60 13.40 5.66 3.58
N GLN A 61 13.46 6.09 2.32
CA GLN A 61 12.43 6.87 1.64
C GLN A 61 11.24 6.03 1.14
N PHE A 62 11.22 4.72 1.37
CA PHE A 62 10.07 3.87 1.04
C PHE A 62 8.91 4.05 2.03
N TYR A 63 9.19 4.61 3.21
CA TYR A 63 8.20 4.83 4.27
C TYR A 63 8.19 6.29 4.67
N ILE A 64 7.15 6.67 5.40
CA ILE A 64 6.93 8.05 5.83
C ILE A 64 7.53 8.20 7.22
N TRP A 65 8.68 8.88 7.29
CA TRP A 65 9.37 9.21 8.54
C TRP A 65 9.25 10.70 8.86
N ARG A 66 9.05 11.05 10.13
CA ARG A 66 8.99 12.44 10.59
C ARG A 66 9.71 12.62 11.93
N ASP A 67 10.26 13.81 12.11
CA ASP A 67 10.87 14.23 13.36
C ASP A 67 9.82 14.43 14.45
N GLY A 68 10.26 14.31 15.70
CA GLY A 68 9.46 14.49 16.89
C GLY A 68 10.27 14.15 18.13
N THR A 69 9.62 14.07 19.28
CA THR A 69 10.21 13.52 20.52
C THR A 69 9.30 12.39 21.01
N PRO A 70 9.76 11.47 21.88
CA PRO A 70 8.90 10.37 22.38
C PRO A 70 7.53 10.80 22.92
N ASP A 71 7.42 12.04 23.41
CA ASP A 71 6.21 12.62 23.99
C ASP A 71 5.42 13.50 23.02
N VAL A 72 6.00 13.88 21.88
CA VAL A 72 5.41 14.80 20.90
C VAL A 72 5.43 14.16 19.51
N CYS A 73 4.26 13.67 19.10
CA CYS A 73 4.05 13.14 17.76
C CYS A 73 4.15 14.25 16.68
N PRO A 74 4.45 13.90 15.42
CA PRO A 74 4.55 14.86 14.32
C PRO A 74 3.26 15.66 14.07
N ASN A 75 2.11 15.03 14.31
CA ASN A 75 0.80 15.66 14.33
C ASN A 75 -0.18 14.81 15.17
N ASN A 76 -1.43 15.25 15.26
CA ASN A 76 -2.49 14.61 16.04
C ASN A 76 -3.30 13.52 15.31
N TRP A 77 -2.82 13.00 14.17
CA TRP A 77 -3.53 11.96 13.43
C TRP A 77 -3.66 10.67 14.24
N GLN A 78 -4.82 10.01 14.12
CA GLN A 78 -5.10 8.77 14.85
C GLN A 78 -5.09 7.57 13.91
N SER A 79 -4.58 6.45 14.41
CA SER A 79 -4.68 5.16 13.71
C SER A 79 -6.12 4.68 13.69
N LYS A 80 -6.53 4.03 12.60
CA LYS A 80 -7.82 3.33 12.50
C LYS A 80 -7.97 2.21 13.52
N PHE A 81 -6.86 1.70 14.07
CA PHE A 81 -6.84 0.67 15.12
C PHE A 81 -6.64 1.24 16.52
N GLY A 82 -6.74 2.57 16.66
CA GLY A 82 -6.67 3.27 17.95
C GLY A 82 -5.27 3.77 18.29
N GLY A 83 -5.22 4.86 19.06
CA GLY A 83 -3.98 5.56 19.41
C GLY A 83 -3.45 6.44 18.28
N SER A 84 -2.21 6.91 18.46
CA SER A 84 -1.52 7.74 17.46
C SER A 84 -1.30 6.96 16.15
N ALA A 85 -1.37 7.63 15.00
CA ALA A 85 -0.93 7.10 13.71
C ALA A 85 0.60 7.08 13.57
N TRP A 86 1.33 7.51 14.59
CA TRP A 86 2.78 7.62 14.58
C TRP A 86 3.41 6.71 15.63
N ARG A 87 4.36 5.89 15.19
CA ARG A 87 5.14 5.03 16.09
C ARG A 87 6.58 5.51 16.20
N TRP A 88 7.00 5.81 17.43
CA TRP A 88 8.37 6.20 17.73
C TRP A 88 9.34 5.04 17.49
N HIS A 89 10.42 5.31 16.76
CA HIS A 89 11.53 4.40 16.58
C HIS A 89 12.79 5.00 17.21
N SER A 90 13.15 4.49 18.40
CA SER A 90 14.20 5.08 19.25
C SER A 90 15.57 5.14 18.59
N GLN A 91 15.96 4.13 17.82
CA GLN A 91 17.28 4.10 17.18
C GLN A 91 17.45 5.18 16.11
N SER A 92 16.37 5.53 15.41
CA SER A 92 16.40 6.61 14.43
C SER A 92 15.90 7.94 14.99
N GLU A 93 15.45 7.99 16.24
CA GLU A 93 14.84 9.17 16.86
C GLU A 93 13.78 9.85 15.98
N GLN A 94 12.96 9.03 15.32
CA GLN A 94 11.94 9.50 14.39
C GLN A 94 10.69 8.63 14.52
N TYR A 95 9.57 9.19 14.14
CA TYR A 95 8.32 8.47 13.98
C TYR A 95 8.19 7.91 12.57
N TYR A 96 7.59 6.73 12.43
CA TYR A 96 7.02 6.29 11.15
C TYR A 96 5.49 6.31 11.19
N LEU A 97 4.87 6.59 10.05
CA LEU A 97 3.42 6.58 9.90
C LEU A 97 2.90 5.13 9.80
N HIS A 98 1.82 4.85 10.53
CA HIS A 98 0.98 3.68 10.39
C HIS A 98 -0.50 4.08 10.54
N LEU A 99 -1.25 4.03 9.45
CA LEU A 99 -2.69 4.33 9.48
C LEU A 99 -3.52 3.19 10.11
N PHE A 100 -2.93 2.00 10.22
CA PHE A 100 -3.54 0.79 10.79
C PHE A 100 -2.70 0.30 11.97
N ALA A 101 -2.43 -1.01 12.07
CA ALA A 101 -1.61 -1.56 13.15
C ALA A 101 -0.18 -0.98 13.11
N PRO A 102 0.52 -0.87 14.25
CA PRO A 102 1.93 -0.47 14.28
C PRO A 102 2.82 -1.34 13.39
N GLU A 103 2.46 -2.61 13.19
CA GLU A 103 3.15 -3.54 12.31
C GLU A 103 2.87 -3.28 10.82
N GLN A 104 2.00 -2.34 10.46
CA GLN A 104 1.61 -1.97 9.09
C GLN A 104 2.12 -0.57 8.76
N ALA A 105 3.40 -0.47 8.39
CA ALA A 105 4.04 0.80 8.07
C ALA A 105 3.63 1.30 6.68
N ASP A 106 3.14 2.53 6.61
CA ASP A 106 2.63 3.13 5.37
C ASP A 106 3.76 3.40 4.37
N LEU A 107 3.53 2.96 3.13
CA LEU A 107 4.43 3.22 2.02
C LEU A 107 4.33 4.68 1.57
N ASN A 108 5.48 5.25 1.23
CA ASN A 108 5.59 6.60 0.71
C ASN A 108 5.37 6.62 -0.82
N TRP A 109 4.10 6.76 -1.23
CA TRP A 109 3.74 6.80 -2.65
C TRP A 109 4.25 8.02 -3.41
N GLU A 110 4.67 9.09 -2.72
CA GLU A 110 5.34 10.23 -3.37
C GLU A 110 6.66 9.81 -4.00
N ASN A 111 7.34 8.82 -3.41
CA ASN A 111 8.61 8.29 -3.90
C ASN A 111 8.39 7.45 -5.17
N PRO A 112 8.93 7.86 -6.34
CA PRO A 112 8.78 7.10 -7.58
C PRO A 112 9.41 5.71 -7.52
N ALA A 113 10.42 5.49 -6.68
CA ALA A 113 11.03 4.16 -6.51
C ALA A 113 10.05 3.17 -5.88
N VAL A 114 9.23 3.60 -4.91
CA VAL A 114 8.16 2.77 -4.33
C VAL A 114 7.18 2.36 -5.42
N ARG A 115 6.69 3.32 -6.19
CA ARG A 115 5.73 3.03 -7.28
C ARG A 115 6.34 2.11 -8.34
N ALA A 116 7.63 2.27 -8.65
CA ALA A 116 8.33 1.36 -9.56
C ALA A 116 8.41 -0.08 -9.04
N GLU A 117 8.70 -0.29 -7.75
CA GLU A 117 8.69 -1.63 -7.15
C GLU A 117 7.28 -2.24 -7.10
N LEU A 118 6.25 -1.46 -6.79
CA LEU A 118 4.86 -1.93 -6.82
C LEU A 118 4.41 -2.36 -8.22
N LYS A 119 4.89 -1.70 -9.28
CA LYS A 119 4.66 -2.12 -10.67
C LYS A 119 5.26 -3.49 -10.94
N LYS A 120 6.50 -3.74 -10.51
CA LYS A 120 7.15 -5.06 -10.64
C LYS A 120 6.37 -6.16 -9.91
N VAL A 121 5.80 -5.87 -8.75
CA VAL A 121 4.91 -6.82 -8.04
C VAL A 121 3.70 -7.17 -8.90
N CYS A 122 3.03 -6.16 -9.48
CA CYS A 122 1.88 -6.38 -10.34
C CYS A 122 2.26 -7.21 -11.58
N GLU A 123 3.39 -6.90 -12.22
CA GLU A 123 3.92 -7.64 -13.36
C GLU A 123 4.24 -9.09 -13.00
N PHE A 124 4.87 -9.34 -11.85
CA PHE A 124 5.21 -10.69 -11.37
C PHE A 124 3.99 -11.61 -11.28
N TRP A 125 2.87 -11.09 -10.79
CA TRP A 125 1.62 -11.85 -10.67
C TRP A 125 0.87 -11.96 -12.00
N ALA A 126 0.89 -10.90 -12.82
CA ALA A 126 0.33 -10.94 -14.18
C ALA A 126 1.05 -11.97 -15.07
N ASP A 127 2.38 -12.04 -14.97
CA ASP A 127 3.22 -13.01 -15.69
C ASP A 127 2.94 -14.47 -15.28
N ARG A 128 2.36 -14.67 -14.08
CA ARG A 128 1.85 -15.97 -13.60
C ARG A 128 0.40 -16.25 -13.97
N GLY A 129 -0.24 -15.39 -14.76
CA GLY A 129 -1.59 -15.60 -15.28
C GLY A 129 -2.72 -15.13 -14.36
N VAL A 130 -2.43 -14.23 -13.41
CA VAL A 130 -3.49 -13.50 -12.67
C VAL A 130 -4.21 -12.56 -13.62
N ASP A 131 -5.55 -12.57 -13.60
CA ASP A 131 -6.41 -11.79 -14.49
C ASP A 131 -6.84 -10.44 -13.90
N GLY A 132 -6.62 -10.22 -12.61
CA GLY A 132 -6.99 -8.97 -11.98
C GLY A 132 -6.53 -8.79 -10.54
N LEU A 133 -6.68 -7.57 -10.04
CA LEU A 133 -6.21 -7.16 -8.73
C LEU A 133 -7.34 -6.44 -7.97
N ARG A 134 -7.56 -6.84 -6.72
CA ARG A 134 -8.36 -6.10 -5.75
C ARG A 134 -7.42 -5.22 -4.92
N LEU A 135 -7.52 -3.91 -5.07
CA LEU A 135 -6.63 -2.94 -4.43
C LEU A 135 -7.23 -2.52 -3.08
N ASP A 136 -6.65 -3.00 -1.99
CA ASP A 136 -7.11 -2.75 -0.61
C ASP A 136 -6.81 -1.31 -0.17
N VAL A 137 -7.79 -0.65 0.46
CA VAL A 137 -7.76 0.72 0.99
C VAL A 137 -7.03 1.73 0.08
N VAL A 138 -7.22 1.59 -1.23
CA VAL A 138 -6.40 2.25 -2.25
C VAL A 138 -6.56 3.76 -2.23
N ASN A 139 -7.65 4.28 -1.67
CA ASN A 139 -7.85 5.72 -1.54
C ASN A 139 -7.04 6.39 -0.44
N LEU A 140 -6.25 5.63 0.34
CA LEU A 140 -5.42 6.18 1.41
C LEU A 140 -3.97 6.41 0.99
N ILE A 141 -3.59 6.05 -0.24
CA ILE A 141 -2.19 6.03 -0.67
C ILE A 141 -1.54 7.42 -0.77
N ALA A 142 -2.33 8.48 -1.00
CA ALA A 142 -1.83 9.84 -1.13
C ALA A 142 -2.09 10.64 0.16
N LYS A 143 -1.02 11.01 0.85
CA LYS A 143 -1.06 11.83 2.06
C LYS A 143 -0.79 13.29 1.70
N ASP A 144 -1.38 14.22 2.43
CA ASP A 144 -0.98 15.62 2.45
C ASP A 144 0.47 15.72 2.91
N GLN A 145 1.30 16.39 2.12
CA GLN A 145 2.74 16.46 2.36
C GLN A 145 3.14 17.51 3.40
N ASP A 146 2.21 18.38 3.80
CA ASP A 146 2.41 19.32 4.90
C ASP A 146 2.14 18.65 6.26
N PHE A 147 1.53 17.47 6.27
CA PHE A 147 1.18 16.70 7.48
C PHE A 147 0.52 17.53 8.61
N PRO A 148 -0.47 18.38 8.32
CA PRO A 148 -1.05 19.29 9.31
C PRO A 148 -1.82 18.53 10.41
N ASP A 149 -1.95 19.16 11.57
CA ASP A 149 -2.91 18.73 12.60
C ASP A 149 -4.36 18.80 12.08
N ASP A 150 -5.20 17.89 12.58
CA ASP A 150 -6.65 17.93 12.44
C ASP A 150 -7.31 18.30 13.78
N PRO A 151 -7.56 19.59 14.08
CA PRO A 151 -8.19 19.99 15.34
C PRO A 151 -9.67 19.58 15.44
N THR A 152 -10.27 19.08 14.36
CA THR A 152 -11.71 18.81 14.27
C THR A 152 -12.03 17.37 13.87
N GLY A 153 -11.02 16.49 13.85
CA GLY A 153 -11.14 15.11 13.40
C GLY A 153 -9.93 14.28 13.83
N ASP A 154 -9.65 13.24 13.07
CA ASP A 154 -8.60 12.24 13.35
C ASP A 154 -7.50 12.22 12.30
N GLY A 155 -7.45 13.24 11.43
CA GLY A 155 -6.49 13.34 10.33
C GLY A 155 -6.98 12.76 9.01
N ARG A 156 -8.09 12.00 8.98
CA ARG A 156 -8.52 11.27 7.76
C ARG A 156 -8.71 12.13 6.52
N ARG A 157 -9.07 13.41 6.68
CA ARG A 157 -9.26 14.36 5.57
C ARG A 157 -7.97 14.62 4.78
N PHE A 158 -6.81 14.39 5.41
CA PHE A 158 -5.50 14.67 4.83
C PHE A 158 -4.89 13.46 4.12
N TYR A 159 -5.53 12.28 4.19
CA TYR A 159 -5.03 11.09 3.50
C TYR A 159 -6.11 10.28 2.78
N THR A 160 -7.40 10.53 3.06
CA THR A 160 -8.51 9.88 2.35
C THR A 160 -8.81 10.64 1.06
N ASP A 161 -8.79 9.93 -0.07
CA ASP A 161 -8.98 10.50 -1.40
C ASP A 161 -7.98 11.65 -1.68
N GLY A 162 -6.76 11.52 -1.16
CA GLY A 162 -5.74 12.56 -1.25
C GLY A 162 -5.49 13.03 -2.68
N PRO A 163 -5.06 14.30 -2.88
CA PRO A 163 -5.10 14.97 -4.18
C PRO A 163 -4.32 14.24 -5.28
N ARG A 164 -3.27 13.50 -4.91
CA ARG A 164 -2.44 12.72 -5.83
C ARG A 164 -2.85 11.27 -6.04
N ALA A 165 -3.83 10.74 -5.29
CA ALA A 165 -4.22 9.32 -5.38
C ALA A 165 -4.61 8.94 -6.81
N HIS A 166 -5.41 9.78 -7.47
CA HIS A 166 -5.78 9.60 -8.87
C HIS A 166 -4.60 9.66 -9.84
N THR A 167 -3.62 10.53 -9.57
CA THR A 167 -2.42 10.62 -10.40
C THR A 167 -1.62 9.33 -10.31
N PHE A 168 -1.44 8.78 -9.10
CA PHE A 168 -0.75 7.51 -8.91
C PHE A 168 -1.50 6.34 -9.54
N LEU A 169 -2.82 6.28 -9.41
CA LEU A 169 -3.60 5.18 -9.98
C LEU A 169 -3.64 5.24 -11.52
N ARG A 170 -3.67 6.43 -12.11
CA ARG A 170 -3.48 6.59 -13.57
C ARG A 170 -2.09 6.17 -14.03
N GLU A 171 -1.05 6.46 -13.24
CA GLU A 171 0.30 5.99 -13.51
C GLU A 171 0.38 4.46 -13.51
N MET A 172 -0.18 3.80 -12.48
CA MET A 172 -0.25 2.34 -12.39
C MET A 172 -1.06 1.71 -13.54
N ASN A 173 -2.19 2.33 -13.89
CA ASN A 173 -3.02 1.84 -15.00
C ASN A 173 -2.30 1.91 -16.35
N ARG A 174 -1.71 3.08 -16.65
CA ARG A 174 -0.96 3.30 -17.89
C ARG A 174 0.22 2.33 -18.01
N ASP A 175 0.95 2.14 -16.91
CA ASP A 175 2.22 1.42 -16.95
C ASP A 175 2.05 -0.10 -16.81
N VAL A 176 1.02 -0.57 -16.09
CA VAL A 176 0.87 -2.00 -15.80
C VAL A 176 -0.54 -2.53 -16.05
N PHE A 177 -1.59 -1.95 -15.47
CA PHE A 177 -2.91 -2.60 -15.49
C PHE A 177 -3.46 -2.77 -16.91
N THR A 178 -3.44 -1.72 -17.72
CA THR A 178 -3.92 -1.77 -19.11
C THR A 178 -2.99 -2.60 -20.01
N PRO A 179 -1.65 -2.40 -20.00
CA PRO A 179 -0.74 -3.23 -20.80
C PRO A 179 -0.81 -4.73 -20.51
N ARG A 180 -1.14 -5.10 -19.25
CA ARG A 180 -1.26 -6.50 -18.81
C ARG A 180 -2.70 -7.02 -18.85
N ASN A 181 -3.66 -6.23 -19.31
CA ASN A 181 -5.09 -6.57 -19.38
C ASN A 181 -5.66 -7.04 -18.02
N LEU A 182 -5.25 -6.39 -16.94
CA LEU A 182 -5.71 -6.69 -15.59
C LEU A 182 -7.03 -5.99 -15.30
N MET A 183 -8.04 -6.76 -14.90
CA MET A 183 -9.23 -6.20 -14.26
C MET A 183 -8.84 -5.65 -12.88
N THR A 184 -9.29 -4.45 -12.52
CA THR A 184 -9.03 -3.88 -11.20
C THR A 184 -10.32 -3.53 -10.48
N VAL A 185 -10.35 -3.79 -9.17
CA VAL A 185 -11.42 -3.36 -8.27
C VAL A 185 -10.78 -2.70 -7.05
N GLY A 186 -11.20 -1.46 -6.74
CA GLY A 186 -10.69 -0.73 -5.59
C GLY A 186 -11.61 -0.87 -4.39
N GLU A 187 -11.06 -1.26 -3.24
CA GLU A 187 -11.71 -1.07 -1.96
C GLU A 187 -11.34 0.31 -1.39
N MET A 188 -12.34 1.04 -0.88
CA MET A 188 -12.18 2.37 -0.32
C MET A 188 -12.44 2.31 1.19
N SER A 189 -11.58 2.95 2.01
CA SER A 189 -11.77 2.93 3.47
C SER A 189 -13.06 3.64 3.92
N SER A 190 -13.47 4.64 3.14
CA SER A 190 -14.77 5.30 3.17
C SER A 190 -14.95 5.99 1.83
N TYR A 191 -16.20 6.24 1.44
CA TYR A 191 -16.52 6.83 0.14
C TYR A 191 -17.75 7.74 0.23
N HIS A 192 -17.72 8.86 -0.50
CA HIS A 192 -18.87 9.76 -0.65
C HIS A 192 -19.50 9.60 -2.03
N ALA A 193 -20.74 9.10 -2.09
CA ALA A 193 -21.50 8.82 -3.33
C ALA A 193 -21.53 9.96 -4.38
N GLY A 194 -21.36 11.23 -3.95
CA GLY A 194 -21.31 12.38 -4.85
C GLY A 194 -19.94 12.68 -5.48
N LYS A 195 -18.87 12.00 -5.04
CA LYS A 195 -17.50 12.15 -5.56
C LYS A 195 -17.02 10.84 -6.16
N LEU A 196 -17.83 10.16 -6.99
CA LEU A 196 -17.44 8.89 -7.63
C LEU A 196 -16.09 9.09 -8.32
N PRO A 197 -15.00 8.56 -7.74
CA PRO A 197 -13.72 8.71 -8.33
C PRO A 197 -13.72 7.62 -9.41
N ALA A 198 -13.41 7.99 -10.65
CA ALA A 198 -13.22 7.04 -11.74
C ALA A 198 -11.95 6.20 -11.52
N ILE A 199 -11.75 5.67 -10.31
CA ILE A 199 -10.64 4.78 -9.92
C ILE A 199 -10.77 3.44 -10.66
N CYS A 200 -12.00 3.03 -11.00
CA CYS A 200 -12.28 1.73 -11.63
C CYS A 200 -12.70 1.83 -13.12
N ARG A 201 -12.47 2.98 -13.79
CA ARG A 201 -12.68 3.14 -15.25
C ARG A 201 -11.45 3.76 -15.91
N ALA A 202 -10.31 3.11 -15.73
CA ALA A 202 -9.12 3.33 -16.52
C ALA A 202 -8.78 2.03 -17.24
#